data_AF-A0A848SXT2-F1
#
_entry.id   AF-A0A848SXT2-F1
#
_cell.length_a   1.000
_cell.length_b   1.000
_cell.length_c   1.000
_cell.angle_alpha   90.00
_cell.angle_beta   90.00
_cell.angle_gamma   90.00
#
_symmetry.space_group_name_H-M   'P 1'
#
loop_
_entity.id
_entity.type
_entity.pdbx_description
1 polymer ?
#
loop_
_entity_poly.entity_id
_entity_poly.type
_entity_poly.pdbx_seq_one_letter_code
_entity_poly.pdbx_strand_id
1 'polypeptide(L)'
;LVNDTMMTHPIHLHGHFFEVVNGHAGRHPRKHTVNVLPGGFVRFDLTADAPGDWAFHCHLMMHMHAGMFNVVTVRPLDGDAA
;
A
#
# COMPACT_ATOMS: atom_id res chain seq x y z
N LEU A 1 -1.23 -1.62 -8.18
CA LEU A 1 -1.22 -2.86 -7.37
C LEU A 1 -2.14 -3.87 -8.04
N VAL A 2 -1.57 -4.93 -8.61
CA VAL A 2 -2.28 -5.92 -9.44
C VAL A 2 -2.45 -7.21 -8.64
N ASN A 3 -3.61 -7.84 -8.74
CA ASN A 3 -3.90 -9.13 -8.13
C ASN A 3 -4.31 -10.13 -9.22
N ASP A 4 -3.32 -10.89 -9.71
CA ASP A 4 -3.54 -11.95 -10.70
C ASP A 4 -3.95 -13.30 -10.07
N THR A 5 -4.37 -13.29 -8.80
CA THR A 5 -4.80 -14.49 -8.07
C THR A 5 -6.32 -14.58 -7.93
N MET A 6 -6.80 -15.72 -7.43
CA MET A 6 -8.24 -16.01 -7.27
C MET A 6 -8.83 -15.56 -5.92
N MET A 7 -8.05 -14.93 -5.04
CA MET A 7 -8.51 -14.48 -3.71
C MET A 7 -8.41 -12.96 -3.55
N THR A 8 -9.31 -12.39 -2.75
CA THR A 8 -9.20 -10.98 -2.34
C THR A 8 -8.05 -10.81 -1.37
N HIS A 9 -7.22 -9.78 -1.59
CA HIS A 9 -6.14 -9.42 -0.66
C HIS A 9 -6.37 -8.01 -0.09
N PRO A 10 -6.61 -7.88 1.22
CA PRO A 10 -6.60 -6.57 1.88
C PRO A 10 -5.15 -6.12 2.05
N ILE A 11 -4.68 -5.18 1.24
CA ILE A 11 -3.31 -4.69 1.28
C ILE A 11 -3.21 -3.45 2.16
N HIS A 12 -2.27 -3.47 3.10
CA HIS A 12 -2.02 -2.42 4.08
C HIS A 12 -0.59 -1.87 3.96
N LEU A 13 -0.45 -0.55 4.08
CA LEU A 13 0.82 0.15 4.19
C LEU A 13 0.88 0.89 5.54
N HIS A 14 1.95 0.65 6.29
CA HIS A 14 2.19 1.32 7.57
C HIS A 14 2.70 2.77 7.36
N GLY A 15 2.56 3.59 8.39
CA GLY A 15 3.08 4.97 8.44
C GLY A 15 2.33 5.98 7.56
N HIS A 16 1.52 5.51 6.61
CA HIS A 16 0.91 6.35 5.60
C HIS A 16 -0.57 6.07 5.41
N PHE A 17 -1.28 7.10 4.99
CA PHE A 17 -2.53 6.94 4.25
C PHE A 17 -2.24 7.23 2.78
N PHE A 18 -3.00 6.58 1.90
CA PHE A 18 -2.98 6.80 0.46
C PHE A 18 -4.37 7.18 -0.05
N GLU A 19 -4.40 7.80 -1.22
CA GLU A 19 -5.59 8.26 -1.90
C GLU A 19 -5.97 7.27 -3.01
N VAL A 20 -7.13 6.62 -2.90
CA VAL A 20 -7.54 5.58 -3.88
C VAL A 20 -8.06 6.24 -5.15
N VAL A 21 -7.30 6.12 -6.23
CA VAL A 21 -7.63 6.69 -7.55
C VAL A 21 -8.84 5.97 -8.13
N ASN A 22 -9.96 6.68 -8.25
CA ASN A 22 -11.26 6.13 -8.64
C ASN A 22 -11.87 6.82 -9.88
N GLY A 23 -11.08 7.59 -10.63
CA GLY A 23 -11.50 8.26 -11.87
C GLY A 23 -12.43 9.48 -11.68
N HIS A 24 -12.78 9.83 -10.45
CA HIS A 24 -13.58 11.03 -10.17
C HIS A 24 -12.67 12.25 -9.96
N ALA A 25 -13.15 13.43 -10.36
CA ALA A 25 -12.44 14.67 -10.10
C ALA A 25 -12.47 15.05 -8.61
N GLY A 26 -11.42 15.73 -8.14
CA GLY A 26 -11.34 16.23 -6.76
C GLY A 26 -10.67 15.25 -5.80
N ARG A 27 -11.08 15.29 -4.53
CA ARG A 27 -10.44 14.49 -3.47
C ARG A 27 -10.82 13.03 -3.58
N HIS A 28 -9.82 12.17 -3.56
CA HIS A 28 -10.02 10.72 -3.56
C HIS A 28 -10.23 10.19 -2.13
N PRO A 29 -10.87 9.02 -1.96
CA PRO A 29 -10.99 8.38 -0.67
C PRO A 29 -9.62 8.07 -0.07
N ARG A 30 -9.36 8.58 1.14
CA ARG A 30 -8.13 8.34 1.88
C ARG A 30 -8.25 7.06 2.72
N LYS A 31 -7.33 6.12 2.54
CA LYS A 31 -7.29 4.82 3.23
C LYS A 31 -5.86 4.42 3.58
N HIS A 32 -5.70 3.54 4.55
CA HIS A 32 -4.42 2.86 4.84
C HIS A 32 -4.45 1.37 4.45
N THR A 33 -5.65 0.83 4.18
CA THR A 33 -5.86 -0.56 3.76
C THR A 33 -6.92 -0.60 2.66
N VAL A 34 -6.68 -1.38 1.60
CA VAL A 34 -7.61 -1.52 0.48
C VAL A 34 -7.70 -2.97 0.01
N ASN A 35 -8.92 -3.42 -0.31
CA ASN A 35 -9.14 -4.73 -0.90
C ASN A 35 -8.78 -4.68 -2.39
N VAL A 36 -7.89 -5.58 -2.82
CA VAL A 36 -7.64 -5.85 -4.22
C VAL A 36 -8.37 -7.15 -4.57
N LEU A 37 -9.42 -7.01 -5.38
CA LEU A 37 -10.29 -8.14 -5.76
C LEU A 37 -9.56 -9.12 -6.71
N PRO A 38 -10.02 -10.37 -6.82
CA PRO A 38 -9.45 -11.37 -7.73
C PRO A 38 -9.40 -10.88 -9.18
N GLY A 39 -8.28 -11.12 -9.88
CA GLY A 39 -8.05 -10.70 -11.27
C GLY A 39 -8.10 -9.18 -11.51
N GLY A 40 -8.11 -8.39 -10.44
CA GLY A 40 -8.30 -6.95 -10.49
C GLY A 40 -7.03 -6.17 -10.16
N PHE A 41 -7.16 -4.85 -10.14
CA PHE A 41 -6.10 -3.97 -9.67
C PHE A 41 -6.69 -2.78 -8.90
N VAL A 42 -5.87 -2.19 -8.05
CA VAL A 42 -6.12 -0.90 -7.41
C VAL A 42 -4.97 0.05 -7.74
N ARG A 43 -5.30 1.31 -8.00
CA ARG A 43 -4.35 2.42 -8.08
C ARG A 43 -4.58 3.33 -6.89
N PHE A 44 -3.50 3.82 -6.31
CA PHE A 44 -3.55 4.81 -5.26
C PHE A 44 -2.34 5.73 -5.37
N ASP A 45 -2.52 6.97 -4.96
CA ASP A 45 -1.45 7.95 -4.83
C ASP A 45 -0.97 7.97 -3.38
N LEU A 46 0.35 8.01 -3.20
CA LEU A 46 1.01 7.99 -1.91
C LEU A 46 1.90 9.24 -1.77
N THR A 47 1.65 10.03 -0.73
CA THR A 47 2.59 11.05 -0.27
C THR A 47 3.56 10.39 0.69
N ALA A 48 4.84 10.33 0.34
CA ALA A 48 5.89 9.71 1.16
C ALA A 48 6.54 10.74 2.09
N ASP A 49 5.79 11.19 3.10
CA ASP A 49 6.18 12.26 4.03
C ASP A 49 6.68 11.77 5.39
N ALA A 50 6.70 10.46 5.62
CA ALA A 50 7.22 9.84 6.84
C ALA A 50 8.48 9.00 6.54
N PRO A 51 9.70 9.54 6.71
CA PRO A 51 10.94 8.78 6.55
C PRO A 51 11.02 7.56 7.47
N GLY A 52 11.54 6.45 6.95
CA GLY A 52 11.67 5.19 7.68
C GLY A 52 11.32 3.96 6.84
N ASP A 53 11.38 2.80 7.48
CA ASP A 53 11.02 1.51 6.90
C ASP A 53 9.61 1.11 7.33
N TRP A 54 8.73 0.93 6.35
CA TRP A 54 7.31 0.67 6.59
C TRP A 54 6.89 -0.68 6.05
N ALA A 55 6.20 -1.45 6.89
CA ALA A 55 5.63 -2.72 6.47
C ALA A 55 4.54 -2.51 5.40
N PHE A 56 4.63 -3.28 4.33
CA PHE A 56 3.66 -3.31 3.23
C PHE A 56 3.25 -4.76 2.97
N HIS A 57 2.03 -5.11 3.36
CA HIS A 57 1.66 -6.52 3.43
C HIS A 57 0.16 -6.76 3.27
N CYS A 58 -0.18 -8.02 3.02
CA CYS A 58 -1.56 -8.46 3.11
C CYS A 58 -2.00 -8.54 4.59
N HIS A 59 -3.21 -8.06 4.88
CA HIS A 59 -3.78 -8.01 6.22
C HIS A 59 -4.54 -9.30 6.58
N LEU A 60 -4.40 -10.35 5.76
CA LEU A 60 -4.69 -11.72 6.15
C LEU A 60 -3.43 -12.30 6.81
N MET A 61 -3.49 -12.54 8.12
CA MET A 61 -2.33 -12.91 8.93
C MET A 61 -1.57 -14.11 8.37
N MET A 62 -2.28 -15.14 7.89
CA MET A 62 -1.63 -16.31 7.29
C MET A 62 -0.85 -15.97 6.02
N HIS A 63 -1.35 -15.06 5.17
CA HIS A 63 -0.64 -14.62 3.97
C HIS A 63 0.58 -13.78 4.34
N MET A 64 0.45 -12.87 5.32
CA MET A 64 1.57 -12.10 5.86
C MET A 64 2.69 -13.02 6.36
N HIS A 65 2.35 -13.98 7.23
CA HIS A 65 3.32 -14.95 7.77
C HIS A 65 3.92 -15.87 6.70
N ALA A 66 3.17 -16.20 5.64
CA ALA A 66 3.66 -17.01 4.52
C ALA A 66 4.53 -16.22 3.54
N GLY A 67 4.85 -14.95 3.81
CA GLY A 67 5.79 -14.14 3.02
C GLY A 67 5.15 -13.12 2.09
N MET A 68 3.83 -12.91 2.16
CA MET A 68 3.15 -11.81 1.45
C MET A 68 3.37 -10.47 2.18
N PHE A 69 4.63 -10.12 2.32
CA PHE A 69 5.17 -9.01 3.11
C PHE A 69 6.34 -8.38 2.37
N ASN A 70 6.39 -7.06 2.36
CA ASN A 70 7.50 -6.27 1.86
C ASN A 70 7.76 -5.09 2.80
N VAL A 71 8.92 -4.45 2.63
CA VAL A 71 9.26 -3.18 3.28
C VAL A 71 9.30 -2.08 2.22
N VAL A 72 8.68 -0.95 2.53
CA VAL A 72 8.78 0.30 1.76
C VAL A 72 9.65 1.26 2.57
N THR A 73 10.82 1.60 2.03
CA THR A 73 11.70 2.59 2.64
C THR A 73 11.42 3.98 2.07
N VAL A 74 11.06 4.92 2.93
CA VAL A 74 10.98 6.35 2.60
C VAL A 74 12.26 7.01 3.08
N ARG A 75 13.04 7.55 2.14
CA ARG A 75 14.29 8.24 2.46
C ARG A 75 14.03 9.71 2.79
N PRO A 76 14.77 10.31 3.73
CA PRO A 76 14.76 11.76 3.93
C PRO A 76 15.08 12.49 2.62
N LEU A 77 14.37 13.58 2.35
CA LEU A 77 14.58 14.40 1.15
C LEU A 77 15.89 15.20 1.20
N ASP A 78 16.40 15.47 2.40
CA ASP A 78 17.57 16.33 2.63
C ASP A 78 18.93 15.62 2.43
N GLY A 79 18.93 14.36 1.99
CA GLY A 79 20.15 13.70 1.51
C GLY A 79 21.15 13.27 2.58
N ASP A 80 20.83 13.33 3.87
CA ASP A 80 21.66 12.69 4.89
C ASP A 80 21.55 11.17 4.76
N ALA A 81 22.65 10.59 4.30
CA ALA A 81 22.77 9.20 3.87
C ALA A 81 22.38 8.20 4.97
N ALA A 82 21.71 7.14 4.52
CA ALA A 82 21.57 5.88 5.25
C ALA A 82 22.93 5.23 5.54
#